data_AF-A0A9P7J5S4-F1
#
_entry.id   AF-A0A9P7J5S4-F1
#
_cell.length_a   1.000
_cell.length_b   1.000
_cell.length_c   1.000
_cell.angle_alpha   90.00
_cell.angle_beta   90.00
_cell.angle_gamma   90.00
#
_symmetry.space_group_name_H-M   'P 1'
#
loop_
_entity.id
_entity.type
_entity.pdbx_description
1 polymer ?
#
loop_
_entity_poly.entity_id
_entity_poly.type
_entity_poly.pdbx_seq_one_letter_code
_entity_poly.pdbx_strand_id
1 'polypeptide(L)' 'CYRSQHCCNPFHWISQWSGQFFKQSCFTHVGLIIHLGHDGKQCPVLTDRWDLFEKDEHEDQLEPED' A
#
# COMPACT_ATOMS: atom_id res chain seq x y z
N CYS A 1 -10.58 -20.04 4.44
CA CYS A 1 -9.91 -19.93 3.12
C CYS A 1 -8.45 -20.34 3.29
N TYR A 2 -7.83 -20.98 2.29
CA TYR A 2 -6.41 -21.35 2.32
C TYR A 2 -5.55 -20.22 1.73
N ARG A 3 -4.35 -20.01 2.29
CA ARG A 3 -3.41 -18.94 1.89
C ARG A 3 -3.18 -18.86 0.37
N SER A 4 -3.08 -20.01 -0.30
CA SER A 4 -2.84 -20.11 -1.74
C SER A 4 -3.96 -19.52 -2.61
N GLN A 5 -5.22 -19.61 -2.18
CA GLN A 5 -6.35 -19.04 -2.94
C GLN A 5 -6.33 -17.51 -2.93
N HIS A 6 -5.72 -16.88 -1.92
CA HIS A 6 -5.61 -15.43 -1.85
C HIS A 6 -4.63 -14.85 -2.88
N CYS A 7 -3.64 -15.63 -3.32
CA CYS A 7 -2.75 -15.21 -4.40
C CYS A 7 -3.51 -14.97 -5.72
N CYS A 8 -4.59 -15.74 -5.94
CA CYS A 8 -5.42 -15.61 -7.14
C CYS A 8 -6.62 -14.66 -6.95
N ASN A 9 -6.89 -14.21 -5.72
CA ASN A 9 -7.98 -13.29 -5.40
C ASN A 9 -7.58 -12.30 -4.30
N PRO A 10 -6.80 -11.27 -4.65
CA PRO A 10 -6.19 -10.34 -3.68
C PRO A 10 -7.22 -9.41 -3.02
N PHE A 11 -8.47 -9.38 -3.48
CA PHE A 11 -9.54 -8.54 -2.91
C PHE A 11 -10.53 -9.33 -2.05
N HIS A 12 -10.32 -10.63 -1.88
CA HIS A 12 -11.16 -11.45 -1.02
C HIS A 12 -10.98 -11.08 0.45
N TRP A 13 -12.07 -10.77 1.15
CA TRP A 13 -12.02 -10.49 2.58
C TRP A 13 -11.69 -11.74 3.39
N ILE A 14 -10.81 -11.58 4.37
CA ILE A 14 -10.48 -12.67 5.29
C ILE A 14 -11.06 -12.43 6.66
N SER A 15 -11.37 -13.54 7.33
CA SER A 15 -11.76 -13.55 8.72
C SER A 15 -10.92 -14.56 9.50
N GLN A 16 -10.62 -14.23 10.76
CA GLN A 16 -9.86 -15.08 11.66
C GLN A 16 -10.78 -15.58 12.77
N TRP A 17 -10.71 -16.89 13.04
CA TRP A 17 -11.41 -17.48 14.18
C TRP A 17 -10.78 -17.03 15.49
N SER A 18 -11.55 -16.37 16.35
CA SER A 18 -11.06 -15.87 17.65
C SER A 18 -11.22 -16.87 18.80
N GLY A 19 -11.73 -18.08 18.52
CA GLY A 19 -12.16 -19.04 19.55
C GLY A 19 -13.66 -19.00 19.85
N GLN A 20 -14.37 -17.92 19.47
CA GLN A 20 -15.81 -17.76 19.69
C GLN A 20 -16.56 -17.30 18.44
N PHE A 21 -15.95 -16.42 17.64
CA PHE A 21 -16.52 -15.92 16.40
C PHE A 21 -15.44 -15.61 15.36
N PHE A 22 -15.88 -15.42 14.12
CA PHE A 22 -15.01 -14.93 13.06
C PHE A 22 -14.92 -13.41 13.10
N LYS A 23 -13.72 -12.90 13.34
CA LYS A 23 -13.41 -11.46 13.27
C LYS A 23 -12.88 -11.11 11.90
N GLN A 24 -13.19 -9.92 11.41
CA GLN A 24 -12.55 -9.39 10.21
C GLN A 24 -11.03 -9.30 10.42
N SER A 25 -10.27 -9.68 9.41
CA SER A 25 -8.81 -9.63 9.44
C SER A 25 -8.28 -9.18 8.08
N CYS A 26 -6.98 -9.03 7.97
CA CYS A 26 -6.29 -8.61 6.75
C CYS A 26 -5.08 -9.51 6.50
N PHE A 27 -4.64 -9.57 5.25
CA PHE A 27 -3.58 -10.49 4.82
C PHE A 27 -2.28 -10.38 5.62
N THR A 28 -1.95 -9.17 6.09
CA THR A 28 -0.75 -8.93 6.90
C THR A 28 -0.79 -9.68 8.24
N HIS A 29 -1.96 -9.81 8.88
CA HIS A 29 -2.10 -10.56 10.14
C HIS A 29 -1.83 -12.07 10.01
N VAL A 30 -1.92 -12.60 8.79
CA VAL A 30 -1.62 -14.02 8.49
C VAL A 30 -0.28 -14.18 7.76
N GLY A 31 0.57 -13.16 7.77
CA GLY A 31 1.89 -13.18 7.13
C GLY A 31 1.82 -13.28 5.60
N LEU A 32 0.73 -12.81 4.99
CA LEU A 32 0.60 -12.73 3.54
C LEU A 32 0.72 -11.26 3.11
N ILE A 33 1.77 -10.97 2.35
CA ILE A 33 1.97 -9.68 1.70
C ILE A 33 1.73 -9.91 0.21
N ILE A 34 0.82 -9.12 -0.37
CA ILE A 34 0.53 -9.14 -1.80
C ILE A 34 1.22 -7.91 -2.38
N HIS A 35 2.18 -8.13 -3.28
CA HIS A 35 2.78 -7.03 -4.01
C HIS A 35 2.01 -6.79 -5.31
N LEU A 36 1.65 -5.53 -5.56
CA LEU A 36 0.89 -5.13 -6.74
C LEU A 36 1.80 -4.59 -7.87
N GLY A 37 3.10 -4.87 -7.81
CA GLY A 37 4.04 -4.56 -8.90
C GLY A 37 3.92 -5.55 -10.07
N HIS A 38 4.60 -5.25 -11.17
CA HIS A 38 4.69 -6.17 -12.32
C HIS A 38 5.13 -7.58 -11.85
N ASP A 39 4.43 -8.61 -12.33
CA ASP A 39 4.63 -10.02 -11.95
C ASP A 39 4.45 -10.35 -10.45
N GLY A 40 3.75 -9.51 -9.68
CA GLY A 40 3.65 -9.69 -8.24
C GLY A 40 4.98 -9.44 -7.51
N LYS A 41 5.92 -8.74 -8.16
CA LYS A 41 7.16 -8.29 -7.54
C LYS A 41 6.87 -7.13 -6.60
N GLN A 42 7.64 -7.05 -5.52
CA GLN A 42 7.69 -5.85 -4.71
C GLN A 42 8.00 -4.67 -5.62
N CYS A 43 7.20 -3.60 -5.53
CA CYS A 43 7.54 -2.36 -6.18
C CYS A 43 8.98 -1.99 -5.75
N PRO A 44 9.92 -1.74 -6.66
CA PRO A 44 11.24 -1.26 -6.29
C PRO A 44 11.05 0.08 -5.58
N VAL A 45 11.02 0.04 -4.25
CA VAL A 45 10.76 1.23 -3.45
C VAL A 45 11.98 2.13 -3.57
N LEU A 46 11.73 3.33 -4.12
CA LEU A 46 12.52 4.51 -3.86
C LEU A 46 12.65 4.68 -2.35
N THR A 47 13.85 4.43 -1.81
CA THR A 47 14.13 4.37 -0.38
C THR A 47 13.92 5.68 0.39
N ASP A 48 13.61 6.80 -0.26
CA ASP A 48 13.15 8.02 0.38
C ASP A 48 12.51 8.91 -0.69
N ARG A 49 11.19 8.88 -0.82
CA ARG A 49 10.50 9.76 -1.78
C ARG A 49 9.37 10.59 -1.22
N TRP A 50 9.28 10.67 0.10
CA TRP A 50 8.49 11.72 0.73
C TRP A 50 9.15 13.11 0.53
N ASP A 51 10.46 13.17 0.29
CA ASP A 51 11.22 14.42 0.09
C ASP A 51 11.07 15.07 -1.29
N LEU A 52 10.34 14.45 -2.23
CA LEU A 52 10.16 15.02 -3.58
C LEU A 52 8.94 15.93 -3.70
N PHE A 53 8.10 16.03 -2.67
CA PHE A 53 6.97 16.96 -2.67
C PHE A 53 7.31 18.34 -2.07
N GLU A 54 8.51 18.53 -1.50
CA GLU A 54 8.91 19.82 -0.89
C GLU A 54 9.59 20.80 -1.86
N LYS A 55 9.78 20.43 -3.14
CA LYS A 55 10.58 21.25 -4.08
C LYS A 55 9.82 22.01 -5.17
N ASP A 56 8.49 21.98 -5.16
CA ASP A 56 7.67 22.74 -6.10
C ASP A 56 6.90 23.90 -5.40
N GLU A 57 7.54 24.59 -4.46
CA GLU A 57 7.15 25.95 -4.08
C GLU A 57 8.18 26.93 -4.69
N HIS A 58 8.09 27.13 -6.01
CA HIS A 58 8.66 28.34 -6.60
C HIS A 58 7.68 29.47 -6.26
N GLU A 59 8.04 30.28 -5.26
CA GLU A 59 7.37 31.56 -5.02
C GLU A 59 7.35 32.34 -6.34
N ASP A 60 6.16 32.53 -6.92
CA ASP A 60 5.94 33.51 -7.97
C ASP A 60 6.30 34.89 -7.39
N GLN A 61 7.54 35.32 -7.65
CA GLN A 61 7.97 36.68 -7.38
C GLN A 61 7.22 37.59 -8.36
N LEU A 62 6.11 38.16 -7.89
CA LEU A 62 5.44 39.27 -8.56
C LEU A 62 6.37 40.49 -8.47
N GLU A 63 7.13 40.74 -9.54
CA GLU A 63 7.84 42.01 -9.73
C GLU A 63 6.80 43.16 -9.68
N PRO A 64 7.06 44.25 -8.92
CA PRO A 64 6.19 45.41 -8.95
C PRO A 64 6.30 46.10 -10.32
N GLU A 65 5.15 46.30 -10.97
CA GLU A 65 5.07 47.11 -12.20
C GLU A 65 5.43 48.57 -11.90
N ASP A 66 6.28 49.17 -12.75
CA ASP A 66 6.81 50.54 -12.67
C ASP A 66 5.73 51.65 -12.72
#